data_AF-A0A4R4Q1B8-F1
#
_entry.id   AF-A0A4R4Q1B8-F1
#
_cell.length_a   1.000
_cell.length_b   1.000
_cell.length_c   1.000
_cell.angle_alpha   90.00
_cell.angle_beta   90.00
_cell.angle_gamma   90.00
#
_symmetry.space_group_name_H-M   'P 1'
#
loop_
_entity.id
_entity.type
_entity.pdbx_description
1 polymer ?
#
loop_
_entity_poly.entity_id
_entity_poly.type
_entity_poly.pdbx_seq_one_letter_code
_entity_poly.pdbx_strand_id
1 'polypeptide(L)'
;MRLRRSDPGRPGYRRRRRGTGWLFLDPAGEPVRDQDELARLRALVVPPAWRDVWICPWPNGHIQATGVDAAGRKQYLYHPTWREKRDEAKFDHVLEVARRLPTLRARVGRD
;
A
#
# COMPACT_ATOMS: atom_id res chain seq x y z
N MET A 1 2.85 -2.10 -17.45
CA MET A 1 3.08 -0.74 -16.91
C MET A 1 4.30 -0.71 -16.00
N ARG A 2 5.17 0.31 -16.09
CA ARG A 2 6.29 0.48 -15.16
C ARG A 2 5.77 1.03 -13.83
N LEU A 3 6.02 0.31 -12.74
CA LEU A 3 5.65 0.74 -11.39
C LEU A 3 6.61 1.82 -10.87
N ARG A 4 6.06 2.77 -10.13
CA ARG A 4 6.79 3.87 -9.50
C ARG A 4 6.87 3.65 -7.99
N ARG A 5 8.03 3.97 -7.39
CA ARG A 5 8.14 4.08 -5.93
C ARG A 5 7.33 5.29 -5.44
N SER A 6 6.38 5.06 -4.57
CA SER A 6 5.50 6.04 -3.95
C SER A 6 5.87 6.23 -2.48
N ASP A 7 5.71 7.42 -1.95
CA ASP A 7 6.13 7.75 -0.59
C ASP A 7 4.95 8.32 0.19
N PRO A 8 4.36 7.56 1.14
CA PRO A 8 3.28 8.05 1.97
C PRO A 8 3.65 9.23 2.89
N GLY A 9 4.95 9.55 3.03
CA GLY A 9 5.42 10.74 3.72
C GLY A 9 5.34 12.02 2.87
N ARG A 10 5.06 11.91 1.56
CA ARG A 10 4.91 13.04 0.65
C ARG A 10 3.43 13.42 0.45
N PRO A 11 3.16 14.65 -0.04
CA PRO A 11 1.80 15.06 -0.38
C PRO A 11 1.09 14.04 -1.28
N GLY A 12 -0.15 13.75 -0.94
CA GLY A 12 -1.03 12.85 -1.67
C GLY A 12 -2.48 13.18 -1.38
N TYR A 13 -3.39 12.47 -2.04
CA TYR A 13 -4.80 12.65 -1.80
C TYR A 13 -5.16 12.20 -0.38
N ARG A 14 -6.13 12.87 0.22
CA ARG A 14 -6.66 12.51 1.55
C ARG A 14 -8.13 12.17 1.45
N ARG A 15 -8.57 11.20 2.25
CA ARG A 15 -9.99 10.88 2.39
C ARG A 15 -10.49 11.35 3.75
N ARG A 16 -11.56 12.13 3.77
CA ARG A 16 -12.26 12.60 4.98
C ARG A 16 -13.72 12.22 4.94
N ARG A 17 -14.31 11.98 6.10
CA ARG A 17 -15.74 11.69 6.21
C ARG A 17 -16.55 12.98 5.98
N ARG A 18 -17.63 12.91 5.20
CA ARG A 18 -18.56 14.04 4.98
C ARG A 18 -19.99 13.50 4.94
N GLY A 19 -20.73 13.72 6.03
CA GLY A 19 -22.07 13.14 6.21
C GLY A 19 -22.03 11.61 6.12
N THR A 20 -22.86 11.05 5.24
CA THR A 20 -22.93 9.61 4.95
C THR A 20 -21.84 9.12 3.98
N GLY A 21 -21.08 10.03 3.36
CA GLY A 21 -20.11 9.71 2.32
C GLY A 21 -18.68 10.14 2.63
N TRP A 22 -17.88 10.20 1.56
CA TRP A 22 -16.47 10.56 1.60
C TRP A 22 -16.20 11.82 0.78
N LEU A 23 -15.39 12.72 1.34
CA LEU A 23 -14.75 13.82 0.66
C LEU A 23 -13.30 13.41 0.36
N PHE A 24 -12.87 13.62 -0.87
CA PHE A 24 -11.47 13.50 -1.25
C PHE A 24 -10.86 14.89 -1.37
N LEU A 25 -9.69 15.06 -0.79
CA LEU A 25 -8.87 16.26 -0.91
C LEU A 25 -7.65 15.93 -1.75
N ASP A 26 -7.24 16.86 -2.60
CA ASP A 26 -6.02 16.76 -3.39
C ASP A 26 -4.75 16.97 -2.52
N PRO A 27 -3.55 16.86 -3.09
CA PRO A 27 -2.30 17.10 -2.36
C PRO A 27 -2.15 18.53 -1.80
N ALA A 28 -2.81 19.53 -2.39
CA ALA A 28 -2.85 20.89 -1.88
C ALA A 28 -3.86 21.05 -0.72
N GLY A 29 -4.79 20.12 -0.58
CA GLY A 29 -5.84 20.12 0.43
C GLY A 29 -7.19 20.61 -0.07
N GLU A 30 -7.33 20.86 -1.37
CA GLU A 30 -8.56 21.31 -1.98
C GLU A 30 -9.50 20.14 -2.32
N PRO A 31 -10.83 20.33 -2.28
CA PRO A 31 -11.77 19.32 -2.71
C PRO A 31 -11.53 18.87 -4.16
N VAL A 32 -11.36 17.57 -4.37
CA VAL A 32 -11.27 16.99 -5.72
C VAL A 32 -12.63 17.11 -6.40
N ARG A 33 -12.68 17.77 -7.56
CA ARG A 33 -13.90 17.95 -8.36
C ARG A 33 -13.87 17.19 -9.69
N ASP A 34 -12.68 16.81 -10.14
CA ASP A 34 -12.49 16.03 -11.36
C ASP A 34 -13.14 14.64 -11.21
N GLN A 35 -13.99 14.26 -12.17
CA GLN A 35 -14.76 13.03 -12.08
C GLN A 35 -13.90 11.78 -12.30
N ASP A 36 -12.88 11.85 -13.15
CA ASP A 36 -11.99 10.74 -13.43
C ASP A 36 -11.07 10.46 -12.24
N GLU A 37 -10.60 11.51 -11.58
CA GLU A 37 -9.87 11.38 -10.32
C GLU A 37 -10.75 10.78 -9.23
N LEU A 38 -11.98 11.27 -9.05
CA LEU A 38 -12.92 10.71 -8.07
C LEU A 38 -13.25 9.25 -8.35
N ALA A 39 -13.44 8.87 -9.62
CA ALA A 39 -13.66 7.49 -10.03
C ALA A 39 -12.47 6.61 -9.65
N ARG A 40 -11.24 7.05 -9.95
CA ARG A 40 -10.01 6.35 -9.56
C ARG A 40 -9.90 6.18 -8.04
N LEU A 41 -10.11 7.25 -7.28
CA LEU A 41 -9.99 7.23 -5.82
C LEU A 41 -11.01 6.28 -5.17
N ARG A 42 -12.23 6.21 -5.71
CA ARG A 42 -13.28 5.27 -5.27
C ARG A 42 -12.95 3.83 -5.65
N ALA A 43 -12.41 3.60 -6.84
CA ALA A 43 -12.04 2.27 -7.33
C ALA A 43 -10.93 1.58 -6.52
N LEU A 44 -10.20 2.31 -5.68
CA LEU A 44 -9.23 1.73 -4.74
C LEU A 44 -9.88 0.92 -3.61
N VAL A 45 -11.20 1.10 -3.36
CA VAL A 45 -11.96 0.38 -2.34
C VAL A 45 -11.25 0.38 -0.97
N VAL A 46 -10.75 1.54 -0.56
CA VAL A 46 -10.10 1.68 0.76
C VAL A 46 -11.14 1.39 1.84
N PRO A 47 -10.91 0.45 2.79
CA PRO A 47 -11.90 0.07 3.78
C PRO A 47 -12.46 1.28 4.55
N PRO A 48 -13.79 1.35 4.80
CA PRO A 48 -14.41 2.52 5.42
C PRO A 48 -13.97 2.77 6.86
N ALA A 49 -13.51 1.72 7.56
CA ALA A 49 -13.00 1.82 8.93
C ALA A 49 -11.61 2.48 9.02
N TRP A 50 -10.88 2.64 7.90
CA TRP A 50 -9.57 3.25 7.93
C TRP A 50 -9.66 4.76 8.15
N ARG A 51 -8.90 5.25 9.13
CA ARG A 51 -8.67 6.67 9.44
C ARG A 51 -7.34 7.12 8.86
N ASP A 52 -7.11 8.44 8.86
CA ASP A 52 -5.86 9.07 8.39
C ASP A 52 -5.38 8.56 7.03
N VAL A 53 -6.34 8.46 6.10
CA VAL A 53 -6.12 7.85 4.80
C VAL A 53 -5.33 8.79 3.90
N TRP A 54 -4.20 8.28 3.42
CA TRP A 54 -3.39 8.85 2.34
C TRP A 54 -3.53 7.99 1.09
N ILE A 55 -3.68 8.62 -0.08
CA ILE A 55 -3.81 7.95 -1.37
C ILE A 55 -2.77 8.52 -2.35
N CYS A 56 -2.10 7.64 -3.08
CA CYS A 56 -1.04 7.97 -4.00
C CYS A 56 -1.54 8.83 -5.17
N PRO A 57 -0.83 9.92 -5.53
CA PRO A 57 -1.17 10.72 -6.69
C PRO A 57 -1.12 9.96 -8.01
N TRP A 58 -0.19 9.01 -8.11
CA TRP A 58 0.06 8.29 -9.36
C TRP A 58 -0.66 6.94 -9.39
N PRO A 59 -1.44 6.63 -10.44
CA PRO A 59 -2.08 5.33 -10.62
C PRO A 59 -1.08 4.17 -10.62
N ASN A 60 0.18 4.41 -11.02
CA ASN A 60 1.24 3.40 -11.08
C ASN A 60 2.16 3.36 -9.84
N GLY A 61 1.79 4.01 -8.73
CA GLY A 61 2.54 3.94 -7.47
C GLY A 61 2.44 2.55 -6.82
N HIS A 62 3.56 2.02 -6.32
CA HIS A 62 3.57 0.68 -5.73
C HIS A 62 2.72 0.54 -4.46
N ILE A 63 2.67 1.59 -3.63
CA ILE A 63 1.67 1.79 -2.58
C ILE A 63 0.61 2.72 -3.17
N GLN A 64 -0.64 2.26 -3.20
CA GLN A 64 -1.80 3.02 -3.67
C GLN A 64 -2.47 3.80 -2.54
N ALA A 65 -2.56 3.22 -1.34
CA ALA A 65 -3.11 3.91 -0.19
C ALA A 65 -2.50 3.41 1.12
N THR A 66 -2.56 4.26 2.14
CA THR A 66 -2.29 3.87 3.54
C THR A 66 -3.37 4.45 4.44
N GLY A 67 -3.57 3.84 5.59
CA GLY A 67 -4.46 4.37 6.62
C GLY A 67 -4.25 3.66 7.95
N VAL A 68 -4.99 4.05 8.97
CA VAL A 68 -4.99 3.45 10.30
C VAL A 68 -6.28 2.66 10.50
N ASP A 69 -6.19 1.37 10.77
CA ASP A 69 -7.38 0.53 10.98
C ASP A 69 -8.07 0.78 12.34
N ALA A 70 -9.18 0.07 12.57
CA ALA A 70 -9.96 0.18 13.80
C ALA A 70 -9.16 -0.21 15.06
N ALA A 71 -8.10 -1.02 14.91
CA ALA A 71 -7.23 -1.43 16.00
C ALA A 71 -5.97 -0.56 16.13
N GLY A 72 -5.91 0.58 15.43
CA GLY A 72 -4.80 1.53 15.51
C GLY A 72 -3.56 1.13 14.72
N ARG A 73 -3.63 0.12 13.87
CA ARG A 73 -2.46 -0.33 13.08
C ARG A 73 -2.42 0.38 11.73
N LYS A 74 -1.21 0.76 11.30
CA LYS A 74 -0.98 1.28 9.95
C LYS A 74 -1.13 0.16 8.92
N GLN A 75 -2.05 0.36 7.99
CA GLN A 75 -2.34 -0.55 6.89
C GLN A 75 -1.93 0.04 5.54
N TYR A 76 -1.66 -0.86 4.59
CA TYR A 76 -1.17 -0.52 3.25
C TYR A 76 -2.04 -1.21 2.19
N LEU A 77 -2.41 -0.47 1.16
CA LEU A 77 -2.98 -0.98 -0.08
C LEU A 77 -1.89 -0.86 -1.16
N TYR A 78 -1.48 -2.00 -1.71
CA TYR A 78 -0.47 -2.05 -2.78
C TYR A 78 -1.12 -2.12 -4.16
N HIS A 79 -0.40 -1.67 -5.18
CA HIS A 79 -0.80 -1.91 -6.56
C HIS A 79 -0.82 -3.42 -6.85
N PRO A 80 -1.84 -3.97 -7.55
CA PRO A 80 -1.94 -5.41 -7.81
C PRO A 80 -0.67 -6.02 -8.41
N THR A 81 -0.14 -5.42 -9.48
CA THR A 81 1.13 -5.84 -10.11
C THR A 81 2.36 -5.76 -9.18
N TRP A 82 2.34 -4.90 -8.15
CA TRP A 82 3.43 -4.90 -7.16
C TRP A 82 3.36 -6.12 -6.26
N ARG A 83 2.14 -6.53 -5.89
CA ARG A 83 1.89 -7.70 -5.06
C ARG A 83 2.36 -8.97 -5.78
N GLU A 84 1.95 -9.15 -7.03
CA GLU A 84 2.34 -10.31 -7.86
C GLU A 84 3.87 -10.47 -7.94
N LYS A 85 4.60 -9.39 -8.26
CA LYS A 85 6.07 -9.42 -8.38
C LYS A 85 6.79 -9.65 -7.05
N ARG A 86 6.25 -9.13 -5.94
CA ARG A 86 6.85 -9.33 -4.61
C ARG A 86 6.55 -10.71 -4.06
N ASP A 87 5.40 -11.29 -4.39
CA ASP A 87 5.06 -12.65 -4.01
C ASP A 87 6.03 -13.62 -4.70
N GLU A 88 6.25 -13.48 -6.01
CA GLU A 88 7.24 -14.26 -6.78
C GLU A 88 8.66 -14.17 -6.18
N ALA A 89 9.18 -12.96 -5.95
CA ALA A 89 10.52 -12.77 -5.38
C ALA A 89 10.64 -13.30 -3.94
N LYS A 90 9.54 -13.34 -3.17
CA LYS A 90 9.56 -13.93 -1.81
C LYS A 90 9.68 -15.44 -1.86
N PHE A 91 9.02 -16.10 -2.81
CA PHE A 91 9.13 -17.54 -2.99
C PHE A 91 10.57 -17.95 -3.31
N ASP A 92 11.23 -17.24 -4.23
CA ASP A 92 12.62 -17.52 -4.59
C ASP A 92 13.58 -17.38 -3.40
N HIS A 93 13.39 -16.34 -2.58
CA HIS A 93 14.23 -16.13 -1.40
C HIS A 93 14.04 -17.23 -0.34
N VAL A 94 12.80 -17.69 -0.12
CA VAL A 94 12.54 -18.81 0.80
C VAL A 94 13.25 -20.09 0.33
N LEU A 95 13.24 -20.36 -0.98
CA LEU A 95 13.95 -21.51 -1.56
C LEU A 95 15.48 -21.38 -1.43
N GLU A 96 16.02 -20.17 -1.55
CA GLU A 96 17.43 -19.91 -1.31
C GLU A 96 17.81 -20.17 0.16
N VAL A 97 17.02 -19.66 1.11
CA VAL A 97 17.26 -19.87 2.54
C VAL A 97 17.11 -21.35 2.91
N ALA A 98 16.09 -22.03 2.37
CA ALA A 98 15.86 -23.46 2.61
C ALA A 98 17.08 -24.31 2.23
N ARG A 99 17.75 -23.99 1.11
CA ARG A 99 18.99 -24.67 0.69
C ARG A 99 20.15 -24.47 1.66
N ARG A 100 20.22 -23.33 2.34
CA ARG A 100 21.30 -22.99 3.29
C ARG A 100 21.00 -23.41 4.74
N LEU A 101 19.75 -23.72 5.04
CA LEU A 101 19.26 -24.02 6.39
C LEU A 101 19.92 -25.25 7.05
N PRO A 102 20.18 -26.38 6.34
CA PRO A 102 20.85 -27.54 6.94
C PRO A 102 22.26 -27.23 7.43
N THR A 103 23.04 -26.52 6.62
CA THR A 103 24.41 -26.10 6.96
C THR A 103 24.43 -25.17 8.16
N LEU A 104 23.48 -24.22 8.22
CA LEU A 104 23.33 -23.32 9.36
C LEU A 104 23.00 -24.10 10.65
N ARG A 105 22.06 -25.05 10.59
CA ARG A 105 21.68 -25.89 11.73
C ARG A 105 22.84 -26.74 12.24
N ALA A 106 23.62 -27.33 11.34
CA ALA A 106 24.79 -28.13 11.70
C ALA A 106 25.89 -27.31 12.39
N ARG A 107 26.00 -26.01 12.07
CA ARG A 107 26.98 -25.10 12.68
C ARG A 107 26.54 -24.64 14.07
N VAL A 108 25.27 -24.26 14.21
CA VAL A 108 24.69 -23.86 15.52
C VAL A 108 24.67 -25.03 16.51
N GLY A 109 24.43 -26.27 16.07
CA GLY A 109 24.45 -27.43 16.96
C GLY A 109 25.84 -27.89 17.41
N ARG A 110 26.92 -27.27 16.92
CA ARG A 110 28.31 -27.55 17.31
C ARG A 110 28.89 -26.48 18.25
N ASP A 111 28.19 -25.36 18.42
CA ASP A 111 28.49 -24.30 19.39
C ASP A 111 27.63 -24.50 20.65
#